data_AF-A0AA38L5E6-F1
#
_entry.id   AF-A0AA38L5E6-F1
#
_cell.length_a   1.000
_cell.length_b   1.000
_cell.length_c   1.000
_cell.angle_alpha   90.00
_cell.angle_beta   90.00
_cell.angle_gamma   90.00
#
_symmetry.space_group_name_H-M   'P 1'
#
loop_
_entity.id
_entity.type
_entity.pdbx_description
1 polymer ?
#
loop_
_entity_poly.entity_id
_entity_poly.type
_entity_poly.pdbx_seq_one_letter_code
_entity_poly.pdbx_strand_id
1 'polypeptide(L)'
;MTSPPHRYLLVFATISFLLGSALNIYNLKKLRTQLGPSPTEPLTSELPLTVNPAVLNFLFAQHYEITNDSEWATLLPNKGSRVRLPSKQQRSMEDDFEVALYHDLHCLDVIRSVFVSMRDGSSAHSPEAEECLGTIRQAILCTADITLEPAEVICYDGEECNDAGPEASGNNVDHSCRDWVQVRKFVESNQKGWNA
;
A
#
# COMPACT_ATOMS: atom_id res chain seq x y z
N MET A 1 55.41 26.92 -46.08
CA MET A 1 54.53 27.36 -44.97
C MET A 1 53.35 26.41 -44.90
N THR A 2 53.43 25.44 -44.01
CA THR A 2 52.41 24.39 -43.81
C THR A 2 51.28 24.94 -42.94
N SER A 3 50.03 24.81 -43.40
CA SER A 3 48.83 25.20 -42.64
C SER A 3 48.76 24.41 -41.32
N PRO A 4 48.44 25.03 -40.17
CA PRO A 4 48.56 24.36 -38.88
C PRO A 4 47.42 23.35 -38.68
N PRO A 5 47.73 22.11 -38.21
CA PRO A 5 46.76 21.01 -38.06
C PRO A 5 45.61 21.31 -37.10
N HIS A 6 45.77 22.31 -36.22
CA HIS A 6 44.78 22.70 -35.22
C HIS A 6 43.50 23.33 -35.80
N ARG A 7 43.57 24.02 -36.95
CA ARG A 7 42.37 24.63 -37.56
C ARG A 7 41.39 23.57 -38.06
N TYR A 8 41.90 22.49 -38.65
CA TYR A 8 41.09 21.38 -39.10
C TYR A 8 40.50 20.62 -37.91
N LEU A 9 41.27 20.37 -36.85
CA LEU A 9 40.78 19.72 -35.63
C LEU A 9 39.63 20.49 -34.97
N LEU A 10 39.74 21.82 -34.86
CA LEU A 10 38.66 22.65 -34.31
C LEU A 10 37.40 22.60 -35.19
N VAL A 11 37.55 22.63 -36.51
CA VAL A 11 36.41 22.51 -37.45
C VAL A 11 35.75 21.13 -37.35
N PHE A 12 36.51 20.04 -37.23
CA PHE A 12 35.94 18.71 -37.05
C PHE A 12 35.22 18.57 -35.71
N ALA A 13 35.77 19.15 -34.63
CA ALA A 13 35.15 19.12 -33.31
C ALA A 13 33.83 19.90 -33.28
N THR A 14 33.76 21.08 -33.90
CA THR A 14 32.52 21.88 -33.95
C THR A 14 31.46 21.20 -34.80
N ILE A 15 31.81 20.65 -35.97
CA ILE A 15 30.89 19.89 -36.81
C ILE A 15 30.34 18.68 -36.05
N SER A 16 31.20 17.92 -35.36
CA SER A 16 30.79 16.75 -34.59
C SER A 16 29.85 17.11 -33.44
N PHE A 17 30.12 18.22 -32.73
CA PHE A 17 29.28 18.72 -31.65
C PHE A 17 27.90 19.17 -32.16
N LEU A 18 27.86 19.88 -33.30
CA LEU A 18 26.61 20.33 -33.92
C LEU A 18 25.78 19.14 -34.41
N LEU A 19 26.43 18.15 -35.05
CA LEU A 19 25.75 16.94 -35.52
C LEU A 19 25.19 16.12 -34.36
N GLY A 20 25.99 15.92 -33.30
CA GLY A 20 25.57 15.21 -32.09
C GLY A 20 24.42 15.92 -31.38
N SER A 21 24.48 17.25 -31.27
CA SER A 21 23.40 18.06 -30.69
C SER A 21 22.12 17.96 -31.51
N ALA A 22 22.22 18.02 -32.85
CA ALA A 22 21.08 17.87 -33.74
C ALA A 22 20.43 16.48 -33.64
N LEU A 23 21.24 15.41 -33.60
CA LEU A 23 20.73 14.05 -33.38
C LEU A 23 20.06 13.91 -32.01
N ASN A 24 20.64 14.49 -30.97
CA ASN A 24 20.07 14.43 -29.62
C ASN A 24 18.73 15.17 -29.55
N ILE A 25 18.63 16.37 -30.14
CA ILE A 25 17.37 17.12 -30.23
C ILE A 25 16.33 16.36 -31.07
N TYR A 26 16.73 15.74 -32.17
CA TYR A 26 15.85 14.90 -32.99
C TYR A 26 15.32 13.71 -32.19
N ASN A 27 16.18 12.98 -31.48
CA ASN A 27 15.80 11.86 -30.64
C ASN A 27 14.86 12.30 -29.51
N LEU A 28 15.15 13.41 -28.82
CA LEU A 28 14.29 13.94 -27.77
C LEU A 28 12.91 14.37 -28.30
N LYS A 29 12.84 14.98 -29.49
CA LYS A 29 11.56 15.31 -30.14
C LYS A 29 10.80 14.04 -30.53
N LYS A 30 11.48 13.03 -31.07
CA LYS A 30 10.89 11.73 -31.44
C LYS A 30 10.32 11.01 -30.21
N LEU A 31 11.07 10.95 -29.12
CA LEU A 31 10.62 10.44 -27.82
C LEU A 31 9.40 11.22 -27.32
N ARG A 32 9.42 12.56 -27.36
CA ARG A 32 8.28 13.40 -26.96
C ARG A 32 7.05 13.18 -27.82
N THR A 33 7.20 12.99 -29.13
CA THR A 33 6.07 12.71 -30.03
C THR A 33 5.50 11.31 -29.82
N GLN A 34 6.32 10.33 -29.40
CA GLN A 34 5.85 8.99 -29.05
C GLN A 34 5.20 8.93 -27.66
N LEU A 35 5.69 9.75 -26.72
CA LEU A 35 5.14 9.85 -25.37
C LEU A 35 3.88 10.74 -25.28
N GLY A 36 3.60 11.54 -26.32
CA GLY A 36 2.52 12.53 -26.31
C GLY A 36 2.73 13.64 -25.26
N PRO A 37 1.95 14.73 -25.27
CA PRO A 37 1.78 15.53 -24.06
C PRO A 37 1.09 14.66 -23.01
N SER A 38 1.63 14.56 -21.79
CA SER A 38 0.93 13.94 -20.66
C SER A 38 -0.38 14.71 -20.41
N PRO A 39 -1.57 14.15 -20.67
CA PRO A 39 -2.83 14.87 -20.54
C PRO A 39 -3.65 14.46 -19.30
N THR A 40 -3.04 13.80 -18.33
CA THR A 40 -3.71 13.39 -17.10
C THR A 40 -3.10 14.14 -15.92
N GLU A 41 -3.90 14.99 -15.26
CA GLU A 41 -3.62 15.31 -13.86
C GLU A 41 -3.41 13.97 -13.13
N PRO A 42 -2.38 13.85 -12.27
CA PRO A 42 -2.17 12.61 -11.54
C PRO A 42 -3.46 12.29 -10.78
N LEU A 43 -4.01 11.11 -11.08
CA LEU A 43 -5.10 10.53 -10.33
C LEU A 43 -4.73 10.60 -8.85
N THR A 44 -5.58 11.19 -8.02
CA THR A 44 -5.27 11.39 -6.62
C THR A 44 -5.00 10.03 -5.98
N SER A 45 -3.79 9.82 -5.47
CA SER A 45 -3.37 8.55 -4.86
C SER A 45 -4.00 8.29 -3.49
N GLU A 46 -4.75 9.26 -2.97
CA GLU A 46 -5.39 9.21 -1.65
C GLU A 46 -6.85 9.66 -1.72
N LEU A 47 -7.61 9.25 -0.70
CA LEU A 47 -8.96 9.75 -0.48
C LEU A 47 -8.94 11.28 -0.29
N PRO A 48 -9.95 12.02 -0.78
CA PRO A 48 -10.08 13.46 -0.56
C PRO A 48 -10.56 13.76 0.88
N LEU A 49 -9.79 13.33 1.87
CA LEU A 49 -10.07 13.44 3.29
C LEU A 49 -8.77 13.71 4.05
N THR A 50 -8.79 14.72 4.92
CA THR A 50 -7.77 14.87 5.97
C THR A 50 -8.15 13.99 7.16
N VAL A 51 -7.27 13.06 7.53
CA VAL A 51 -7.50 12.12 8.64
C VAL A 51 -6.76 12.62 9.87
N ASN A 52 -7.45 12.72 11.01
CA ASN A 52 -6.81 13.12 12.26
C ASN A 52 -5.99 11.95 12.86
N PRO A 53 -5.03 12.24 13.74
CA PRO A 53 -4.43 11.21 14.57
C PRO A 53 -5.47 10.55 15.48
N ALA A 54 -5.30 9.25 15.70
CA ALA A 54 -5.99 8.48 16.73
C ALA A 54 -4.93 7.78 17.59
N VAL A 55 -5.26 7.51 18.85
CA VAL A 55 -4.44 6.65 19.72
C VAL A 55 -5.11 5.30 19.81
N LEU A 56 -4.33 4.25 19.58
CA LEU A 56 -4.78 2.88 19.80
C LEU A 56 -3.89 2.24 20.87
N ASN A 57 -4.51 1.86 21.98
CA ASN A 57 -3.85 1.06 23.01
C ASN A 57 -3.94 -0.41 22.62
N PHE A 58 -2.81 -1.07 22.45
CA PHE A 58 -2.78 -2.48 22.09
C PHE A 58 -3.04 -3.33 23.33
N LEU A 59 -4.03 -4.20 23.25
CA LEU A 59 -4.40 -5.12 24.32
C LEU A 59 -4.35 -6.53 23.77
N PHE A 60 -3.83 -7.47 24.57
CA PHE A 60 -3.83 -8.88 24.18
C PHE A 60 -5.23 -9.35 23.77
N ALA A 61 -5.28 -10.08 22.64
CA ALA A 61 -6.38 -10.77 21.97
C ALA A 61 -7.75 -10.84 22.71
N GLN A 62 -8.34 -9.68 23.04
CA GLN A 62 -9.68 -9.60 23.62
C GLN A 62 -10.77 -9.77 22.55
N HIS A 63 -10.41 -9.60 21.28
CA HIS A 63 -11.28 -9.58 20.13
C HIS A 63 -10.58 -10.22 18.92
N TYR A 64 -11.38 -10.60 17.92
CA TYR A 64 -10.93 -11.20 16.67
C TYR A 64 -10.32 -12.59 16.85
N GLU A 65 -10.97 -13.45 17.64
CA GLU A 65 -10.60 -14.86 17.74
C GLU A 65 -10.51 -15.53 16.37
N ILE A 66 -9.56 -16.46 16.20
CA ILE A 66 -9.24 -17.04 14.90
C ILE A 66 -10.44 -17.73 14.21
N THR A 67 -11.41 -18.22 14.98
CA THR A 67 -12.62 -18.90 14.48
C THR A 67 -13.88 -18.01 14.44
N ASN A 68 -13.81 -16.75 14.86
CA ASN A 68 -14.99 -15.89 14.96
C ASN A 68 -15.26 -15.11 13.67
N ASP A 69 -15.71 -15.81 12.62
CA ASP A 69 -15.94 -15.22 11.29
C ASP A 69 -16.86 -13.98 11.32
N SER A 70 -17.82 -13.94 12.25
CA SER A 70 -18.77 -12.81 12.36
C SER A 70 -18.07 -11.54 12.83
N GLU A 71 -17.10 -11.64 13.73
CA GLU A 71 -16.31 -10.49 14.20
C GLU A 71 -15.33 -10.03 13.12
N TRP A 72 -14.65 -10.95 12.44
CA TRP A 72 -13.78 -10.64 11.29
C TRP A 72 -14.53 -9.94 10.16
N ALA A 73 -15.76 -10.36 9.86
CA ALA A 73 -16.60 -9.71 8.86
C ALA A 73 -16.89 -8.23 9.17
N THR A 74 -16.78 -7.80 10.43
CA THR A 74 -17.00 -6.38 10.82
C THR A 74 -15.88 -5.45 10.37
N LEU A 75 -14.70 -5.97 10.01
CA LEU A 75 -13.54 -5.16 9.59
C LEU A 75 -13.81 -4.36 8.32
N LEU A 76 -14.65 -4.90 7.44
CA LEU A 76 -15.01 -4.27 6.17
C LEU A 76 -16.34 -3.48 6.28
N PRO A 77 -16.51 -2.39 5.51
CA PRO A 77 -17.81 -1.73 5.39
C PRO A 77 -18.85 -2.65 4.75
N ASN A 78 -20.12 -2.47 5.10
CA ASN A 78 -21.22 -3.37 4.68
C ASN A 78 -21.40 -3.48 3.15
N LYS A 79 -21.02 -2.46 2.39
CA LYS A 79 -21.09 -2.46 0.91
C LYS A 79 -19.73 -2.71 0.25
N GLY A 80 -18.76 -3.24 0.99
CA GLY A 80 -17.41 -3.54 0.53
C GLY A 80 -16.40 -2.43 0.79
N SER A 81 -15.16 -2.66 0.36
CA SER A 81 -13.96 -1.82 0.59
C SER A 81 -13.77 -0.68 -0.42
N ARG A 82 -14.62 -0.62 -1.45
CA ARG A 82 -14.41 0.25 -2.62
C ARG A 82 -15.07 1.61 -2.48
N VAL A 83 -14.50 2.60 -3.16
CA VAL A 83 -15.00 3.99 -3.28
C VAL A 83 -15.04 4.40 -4.75
N ARG A 84 -15.94 5.34 -5.07
CA ARG A 84 -16.00 6.02 -6.38
C ARG A 84 -15.58 7.46 -6.21
N LEU A 85 -14.52 7.84 -6.89
CA LEU A 85 -14.04 9.23 -6.90
C LEU A 85 -14.43 9.89 -8.23
N PRO A 86 -14.91 11.14 -8.22
CA PRO A 86 -15.26 11.83 -9.46
C PRO A 86 -13.99 12.11 -10.29
N SER A 87 -13.77 11.34 -11.36
CA SER A 87 -12.74 11.67 -12.35
C SER A 87 -13.29 12.72 -13.34
N LYS A 88 -12.47 13.71 -13.71
CA LYS A 88 -12.83 14.67 -14.77
C LYS A 88 -12.89 14.01 -16.16
N GLN A 89 -12.40 12.78 -16.31
CA GLN A 89 -12.32 12.03 -17.56
C GLN A 89 -13.20 10.78 -17.48
N GLN A 90 -14.48 10.97 -17.85
CA GLN A 90 -15.44 9.96 -18.33
C GLN A 90 -15.46 8.58 -17.63
N ARG A 91 -16.37 8.46 -16.65
CA ARG A 91 -17.33 7.35 -16.42
C ARG A 91 -17.13 6.10 -17.30
N SER A 92 -16.23 5.23 -16.89
CA SER A 92 -16.32 3.80 -17.15
C SER A 92 -16.36 3.09 -15.78
N MET A 93 -16.57 1.78 -15.72
CA MET A 93 -16.47 0.99 -14.47
C MET A 93 -15.05 1.04 -13.83
N GLU A 94 -14.12 1.81 -14.38
CA GLU A 94 -12.74 2.00 -13.93
C GLU A 94 -12.58 3.07 -12.83
N ASP A 95 -13.67 3.71 -12.36
CA ASP A 95 -13.64 4.70 -11.26
C ASP A 95 -13.77 4.07 -9.84
N ASP A 96 -13.81 2.74 -9.73
CA ASP A 96 -13.85 2.04 -8.44
C ASP A 96 -12.42 1.85 -7.89
N PHE A 97 -12.09 2.52 -6.80
CA PHE A 97 -10.84 2.36 -6.07
C PHE A 97 -11.06 1.52 -4.82
N GLU A 98 -10.13 0.63 -4.51
CA GLU A 98 -10.10 -0.03 -3.22
C GLU A 98 -9.22 0.76 -2.25
N VAL A 99 -9.74 1.01 -1.04
CA VAL A 99 -8.97 1.70 -0.01
C VAL A 99 -7.96 0.72 0.57
N ALA A 100 -6.67 1.08 0.56
CA ALA A 100 -5.57 0.23 1.01
C ALA A 100 -5.81 -0.39 2.40
N LEU A 101 -6.29 0.40 3.38
CA LEU A 101 -6.67 -0.09 4.72
C LEU A 101 -7.57 -1.33 4.65
N TYR A 102 -8.57 -1.34 3.77
CA TYR A 102 -9.50 -2.47 3.68
C TYR A 102 -8.96 -3.63 2.85
N HIS A 103 -8.09 -3.37 1.88
CA HIS A 103 -7.35 -4.44 1.21
C HIS A 103 -6.43 -5.17 2.20
N ASP A 104 -5.74 -4.41 3.06
CA ASP A 104 -4.91 -4.97 4.13
C ASP A 104 -5.75 -5.81 5.09
N LEU A 105 -6.88 -5.29 5.59
CA LEU A 105 -7.77 -6.04 6.49
C LEU A 105 -8.38 -7.29 5.84
N HIS A 106 -8.75 -7.21 4.57
CA HIS A 106 -9.21 -8.37 3.80
C HIS A 106 -8.12 -9.43 3.68
N CYS A 107 -6.89 -9.02 3.36
CA CYS A 107 -5.77 -9.93 3.25
C CYS A 107 -5.39 -10.59 4.59
N LEU A 108 -5.54 -9.88 5.70
CA LEU A 108 -5.38 -10.45 7.04
C LEU A 108 -6.42 -11.57 7.28
N ASP A 109 -7.68 -11.35 6.88
CA ASP A 109 -8.75 -12.35 7.01
C ASP A 109 -8.53 -13.57 6.08
N VAL A 110 -8.02 -13.35 4.87
CA VAL A 110 -7.62 -14.44 3.95
C VAL A 110 -6.56 -15.33 4.62
N ILE A 111 -5.50 -14.74 5.17
CA ILE A 111 -4.42 -15.49 5.85
C ILE A 111 -4.99 -16.28 7.05
N ARG A 112 -5.83 -15.64 7.87
CA ARG A 112 -6.53 -16.30 8.98
C ARG A 112 -7.34 -17.51 8.49
N SER A 113 -8.14 -17.34 7.43
CA SER A 113 -8.99 -18.40 6.91
C SER A 113 -8.20 -19.63 6.47
N VAL A 114 -6.99 -19.43 5.91
CA VAL A 114 -6.07 -20.52 5.58
C VAL A 114 -5.65 -21.28 6.85
N PHE A 115 -5.24 -20.59 7.91
CA PHE A 115 -4.91 -21.25 9.19
C PHE A 115 -6.07 -22.08 9.75
N VAL A 116 -7.30 -21.55 9.69
CA VAL A 116 -8.49 -22.29 10.13
C VAL A 116 -8.73 -23.51 9.26
N SER A 117 -8.67 -23.36 7.93
CA SER A 117 -8.92 -24.46 6.99
C SER A 117 -7.89 -25.60 7.10
N MET A 118 -6.65 -25.29 7.47
CA MET A 118 -5.59 -26.27 7.69
C MET A 118 -5.91 -27.22 8.85
N ARG A 119 -6.59 -26.74 9.90
CA ARG A 119 -7.10 -27.60 10.99
C ARG A 119 -8.01 -28.70 10.46
N ASP A 120 -8.75 -28.39 9.41
CA ASP A 120 -9.73 -29.29 8.80
C ASP A 120 -9.10 -30.14 7.66
N GLY A 121 -7.77 -30.14 7.55
CA GLY A 121 -6.99 -30.95 6.62
C GLY A 121 -6.72 -30.30 5.26
N SER A 122 -7.02 -29.00 5.10
CA SER A 122 -6.72 -28.26 3.87
C SER A 122 -5.21 -28.01 3.71
N SER A 123 -4.79 -27.77 2.46
CA SER A 123 -3.41 -27.40 2.15
C SER A 123 -3.07 -26.02 2.73
N ALA A 124 -1.84 -25.89 3.25
CA ALA A 124 -1.27 -24.58 3.64
C ALA A 124 -0.95 -23.70 2.43
N HIS A 125 -0.80 -24.29 1.25
CA HIS A 125 -0.46 -23.54 0.03
C HIS A 125 -1.70 -22.84 -0.53
N SER A 126 -1.67 -21.51 -0.46
CA SER A 126 -2.67 -20.62 -1.06
C SER A 126 -1.95 -19.47 -1.76
N PRO A 127 -1.98 -19.39 -3.11
CA PRO A 127 -1.38 -18.28 -3.85
C PRO A 127 -1.93 -16.92 -3.44
N GLU A 128 -3.22 -16.85 -3.09
CA GLU A 128 -3.86 -15.63 -2.59
C GLU A 128 -3.29 -15.22 -1.23
N ALA A 129 -3.09 -16.18 -0.31
CA ALA A 129 -2.47 -15.90 0.98
C ALA A 129 -0.99 -15.50 0.84
N GLU A 130 -0.26 -16.07 -0.13
CA GLU A 130 1.12 -15.67 -0.44
C GLU A 130 1.20 -14.21 -0.93
N GLU A 131 0.30 -13.79 -1.82
CA GLU A 131 0.20 -12.39 -2.26
C GLU A 131 -0.22 -11.48 -1.08
N CYS A 132 -1.21 -11.90 -0.30
CA CYS A 132 -1.69 -11.15 0.85
C CYS A 132 -0.63 -10.96 1.95
N LEU A 133 0.21 -11.96 2.21
CA LEU A 133 1.36 -11.81 3.11
C LEU A 133 2.31 -10.71 2.59
N GLY A 134 2.53 -10.67 1.27
CA GLY A 134 3.31 -9.62 0.62
C GLY A 134 2.69 -8.23 0.78
N THR A 135 1.37 -8.11 0.67
CA THR A 135 0.62 -6.87 0.86
C THR A 135 0.72 -6.37 2.30
N ILE A 136 0.42 -7.21 3.29
CA ILE A 136 0.51 -6.86 4.73
C ILE A 136 1.93 -6.40 5.09
N ARG A 137 2.95 -7.13 4.62
CA ARG A 137 4.36 -6.72 4.84
C ARG A 137 4.63 -5.32 4.31
N GLN A 138 4.11 -4.99 3.12
CA GLN A 138 4.28 -3.66 2.53
C GLN A 138 3.51 -2.58 3.31
N ALA A 139 2.30 -2.87 3.79
CA ALA A 139 1.52 -1.95 4.61
C ALA A 139 2.20 -1.63 5.95
N ILE A 140 2.76 -2.64 6.63
CA ILE A 140 3.54 -2.46 7.87
C ILE A 140 4.76 -1.58 7.61
N LEU A 141 5.52 -1.86 6.55
CA LEU A 141 6.69 -1.05 6.19
C LEU A 141 6.33 0.37 5.75
N CYS A 142 5.15 0.56 5.15
CA CYS A 142 4.65 1.88 4.77
C CYS A 142 4.29 2.72 6.00
N THR A 143 3.75 2.08 7.03
CA THR A 143 3.40 2.74 8.30
C THR A 143 4.63 3.02 9.15
N ALA A 144 5.60 2.09 9.18
CA ALA A 144 6.87 2.21 9.90
C ALA A 144 6.70 2.72 11.34
N ASP A 145 5.82 2.07 12.12
CA ASP A 145 5.60 2.44 13.51
C ASP A 145 6.88 2.28 14.34
N ILE A 146 7.31 3.36 14.97
CA ILE A 146 8.55 3.44 15.78
C ILE A 146 8.27 3.38 17.29
N THR A 147 7.04 3.04 17.68
CA THR A 147 6.65 2.88 19.08
C THR A 147 7.47 1.77 19.72
N LEU A 148 8.00 2.03 20.92
CA LEU A 148 8.83 1.06 21.66
C LEU A 148 7.93 0.17 22.49
N GLU A 149 7.98 -1.14 22.25
CA GLU A 149 7.24 -2.13 23.01
C GLU A 149 8.09 -2.68 24.17
N PRO A 150 7.53 -2.81 25.38
CA PRO A 150 8.23 -3.39 26.51
C PRO A 150 8.45 -4.88 26.29
N ALA A 151 9.56 -5.38 26.81
CA ALA A 151 9.83 -6.80 26.84
C ALA A 151 9.21 -7.40 28.12
N GLU A 152 8.30 -8.36 27.94
CA GLU A 152 7.53 -8.99 29.01
C GLU A 152 7.63 -10.51 28.91
N VAL A 153 7.54 -11.22 30.03
CA VAL A 153 7.40 -12.68 30.01
C VAL A 153 5.94 -13.00 29.75
N ILE A 154 5.65 -13.50 28.55
CA ILE A 154 4.30 -13.90 28.13
C ILE A 154 4.18 -15.41 28.30
N CYS A 155 3.08 -15.87 28.88
CA CYS A 155 2.74 -17.29 28.94
C CYS A 155 1.40 -17.51 28.27
N TYR A 156 1.36 -18.41 27.29
CA TYR A 156 0.14 -18.81 26.64
C TYR A 156 -0.56 -19.91 27.44
N ASP A 157 -1.90 -19.97 27.33
CA ASP A 157 -2.69 -20.97 28.05
C ASP A 157 -2.22 -22.39 27.71
N GLY A 158 -1.89 -23.15 28.74
CA GLY A 158 -1.41 -24.53 28.62
C GLY A 158 0.11 -24.68 28.45
N GLU A 159 0.88 -23.58 28.46
CA GLU A 159 2.35 -23.62 28.43
C GLU A 159 2.96 -23.35 29.83
N GLU A 160 3.98 -24.13 30.20
CA GLU A 160 4.78 -23.82 31.39
C GLU A 160 5.71 -22.63 31.09
N CYS A 161 5.58 -21.53 31.84
CA CYS A 161 6.43 -20.33 31.72
C CYS A 161 7.92 -20.54 31.99
N ASN A 162 8.34 -21.76 32.34
CA ASN A 162 9.64 -22.07 32.92
C ASN A 162 10.81 -21.80 31.95
N ASP A 163 10.55 -21.85 30.64
CA ASP A 163 11.53 -21.58 29.56
C ASP A 163 11.22 -20.30 28.76
N ALA A 164 10.24 -19.49 29.18
CA ALA A 164 9.84 -18.27 28.46
C ALA A 164 10.84 -17.12 28.73
N GLY A 165 11.47 -16.62 27.66
CA GLY A 165 12.27 -15.40 27.70
C GLY A 165 11.39 -14.14 27.61
N PRO A 166 11.95 -12.94 27.87
CA PRO A 166 11.21 -11.70 27.65
C PRO A 166 11.00 -11.47 26.14
N GLU A 167 9.75 -11.22 25.74
CA GLU A 167 9.32 -10.97 24.37
C GLU A 167 8.68 -9.58 24.27
N ALA A 168 8.81 -8.92 23.12
CA ALA A 168 8.07 -7.67 22.87
C ALA A 168 6.57 -7.97 22.84
N SER A 169 5.80 -7.39 23.76
CA SER A 169 4.38 -7.75 23.91
C SER A 169 3.42 -6.79 23.21
N GLY A 170 3.84 -5.54 22.98
CA GLY A 170 2.99 -4.43 22.56
C GLY A 170 1.83 -4.11 23.53
N ASN A 171 1.67 -4.85 24.61
CA ASN A 171 0.50 -4.77 25.47
C ASN A 171 0.53 -3.52 26.37
N ASN A 172 -0.62 -2.87 26.50
CA ASN A 172 -0.77 -1.56 27.16
C ASN A 172 0.16 -0.46 26.59
N VAL A 173 0.54 -0.57 25.31
CA VAL A 173 1.31 0.46 24.62
C VAL A 173 0.39 1.28 23.74
N ASP A 174 0.55 2.60 23.79
CA ASP A 174 -0.20 3.54 22.95
C ASP A 174 0.53 3.78 21.63
N HIS A 175 -0.16 3.48 20.53
CA HIS A 175 0.30 3.71 19.17
C HIS A 175 -0.38 4.94 18.57
N SER A 176 0.38 5.78 17.87
CA SER A 176 -0.17 6.93 17.13
C SER A 176 -0.57 6.50 15.73
N CYS A 177 -1.86 6.42 15.48
CA CYS A 177 -2.44 5.93 14.23
C CYS A 177 -3.10 7.06 13.42
N ARG A 178 -3.44 6.76 12.16
CA ARG A 178 -4.45 7.53 11.40
C ARG A 178 -5.83 7.03 11.83
N ASP A 179 -6.76 7.93 12.11
CA ASP A 179 -8.12 7.58 12.53
C ASP A 179 -8.89 6.82 11.43
N TRP A 180 -8.93 5.50 11.58
CA TRP A 180 -9.61 4.58 10.66
C TRP A 180 -11.14 4.72 10.72
N VAL A 181 -11.70 5.26 11.81
CA VAL A 181 -13.15 5.52 11.93
C VAL A 181 -13.54 6.64 10.97
N GLN A 182 -12.70 7.67 10.80
CA GLN A 182 -12.92 8.71 9.80
C GLN A 182 -12.87 8.15 8.37
N VAL A 183 -11.92 7.26 8.09
CA VAL A 183 -11.82 6.56 6.80
C VAL A 183 -13.10 5.75 6.54
N ARG A 184 -13.58 4.98 7.53
CA ARG A 184 -14.82 4.20 7.42
C ARG A 184 -16.04 5.05 7.13
N LYS A 185 -16.22 6.14 7.91
CA LYS A 185 -17.32 7.08 7.71
C LYS A 185 -17.32 7.67 6.30
N PHE A 186 -16.14 7.98 5.76
CA PHE A 186 -15.99 8.46 4.39
C PHE A 186 -16.43 7.40 3.38
N VAL A 187 -15.91 6.17 3.49
CA VAL A 187 -16.24 5.08 2.55
C VAL A 187 -17.73 4.77 2.56
N GLU A 188 -18.32 4.59 3.74
CA GLU A 188 -19.76 4.32 3.86
C GLU A 188 -20.61 5.47 3.31
N SER A 189 -20.17 6.73 3.51
CA SER A 189 -20.86 7.89 2.95
C SER A 189 -20.73 7.97 1.43
N ASN A 190 -19.56 7.63 0.88
CA ASN A 190 -19.34 7.53 -0.56
C ASN A 190 -20.30 6.50 -1.19
N GLN A 191 -20.51 5.37 -0.51
CA GLN A 191 -21.36 4.27 -0.98
C GLN A 191 -22.87 4.51 -0.82
N LYS A 192 -23.30 5.52 -0.05
CA LYS A 192 -24.72 5.90 0.03
C LYS A 192 -25.25 6.42 -1.31
N GLY A 193 -24.39 7.07 -2.09
CA GLY A 193 -24.73 7.60 -3.42
C GLY A 193 -24.69 6.55 -4.54
N TRP A 194 -24.29 5.31 -4.23
CA TRP A 194 -24.32 4.23 -5.21
C TRP A 194 -25.77 3.76 -5.32
N ASN A 195 -26.33 3.81 -6.53
CA ASN A 195 -27.69 3.37 -6.81
C ASN A 195 -27.96 2.02 -6.12
N ALA A 196 -29.06 1.97 -5.36
CA ALA A 196 -29.62 0.72 -4.85
C ALA A 196 -30.21 -0.11 -6.01
#